data_AF-A5KBT9-F1
#
_entry.id   AF-A5KBT9-F1
#
_cell.length_a   1.000
_cell.length_b   1.000
_cell.length_c   1.000
_cell.angle_alpha   90.00
_cell.angle_beta   90.00
_cell.angle_gamma   90.00
#
_symmetry.space_group_name_H-M   'P 1'
#
loop_
_entity.id
_entity.type
_entity.pdbx_description
1 polymer ?
#
loop_
_entity_poly.entity_id
_entity_poly.type
_entity_poly.pdbx_seq_one_letter_code
_entity_poly.pdbx_strand_id
1 'polypeptide(L)'
;MKTETTVEENRDNPEDGPLGLLSECVKDNAQVLINCRNNRKLLARVKAFDRHCNLLLTEVREIWVEVVKDKKKKKKINKDRYISILFLRGDSVILILRNPK
;
A
#
# COMPACT_ATOMS: atom_id res chain seq x y z
N MET A 1 -6.92 -42.61 -12.25
CA MET A 1 -5.88 -42.12 -11.31
C MET A 1 -6.18 -40.65 -11.09
N LYS A 2 -6.81 -40.29 -9.99
CA LYS A 2 -7.14 -38.88 -9.69
C LYS A 2 -5.83 -38.22 -9.30
N THR A 3 -5.39 -37.25 -10.09
CA THR A 3 -4.26 -36.39 -9.73
C THR A 3 -4.73 -35.53 -8.56
N GLU A 4 -4.28 -35.88 -7.36
CA GLU A 4 -4.38 -35.03 -6.19
C GLU A 4 -3.50 -33.81 -6.44
N THR A 5 -4.13 -32.71 -6.85
CA THR A 5 -3.49 -31.41 -6.87
C THR A 5 -3.25 -31.05 -5.41
N THR A 6 -2.05 -31.26 -4.92
CA THR A 6 -1.58 -30.66 -3.67
C THR A 6 -1.68 -29.15 -3.83
N VAL A 7 -2.76 -28.56 -3.31
CA VAL A 7 -2.86 -27.13 -3.11
C VAL A 7 -1.83 -26.83 -2.03
N GLU A 8 -0.63 -26.43 -2.42
CA GLU A 8 0.29 -25.80 -1.48
C GLU A 8 -0.47 -24.61 -0.91
N GLU A 9 -0.83 -24.68 0.37
CA GLU A 9 -1.38 -23.53 1.10
C GLU A 9 -0.32 -22.42 1.01
N ASN A 10 -0.51 -21.55 0.01
CA ASN A 10 0.42 -20.49 -0.29
C ASN A 10 0.29 -19.48 0.86
N ARG A 11 1.12 -19.65 1.90
CA ARG A 11 1.09 -18.86 3.14
C ARG A 11 1.19 -17.36 2.89
N ASP A 12 1.70 -16.98 1.73
CA ASP A 12 1.86 -15.59 1.30
C ASP A 12 0.65 -15.04 0.52
N ASN A 13 -0.40 -15.84 0.29
CA ASN A 13 -1.59 -15.43 -0.46
C ASN A 13 -2.90 -16.01 0.13
N PRO A 14 -3.24 -15.72 1.39
CA PRO A 14 -4.50 -16.18 1.97
C PRO A 14 -5.66 -15.46 1.27
N GLU A 15 -6.46 -16.20 0.51
CA GLU A 15 -7.73 -15.70 -0.05
C GLU A 15 -8.76 -15.48 1.07
N ASP A 16 -8.66 -16.28 2.14
CA ASP A 16 -9.49 -16.17 3.33
C ASP A 16 -8.81 -15.32 4.43
N GLY A 17 -9.49 -14.25 4.85
CA GLY A 17 -9.07 -13.42 5.99
C GLY A 17 -8.73 -11.97 5.63
N PRO A 18 -8.14 -11.19 6.56
CA PRO A 18 -7.97 -9.75 6.41
C PRO A 18 -7.01 -9.36 5.27
N LEU A 19 -6.08 -10.25 4.89
CA LEU A 19 -5.18 -10.03 3.75
C LEU A 19 -5.86 -10.30 2.39
N GLY A 20 -7.02 -10.98 2.36
CA GLY A 20 -7.80 -11.21 1.15
C GLY A 20 -8.17 -9.91 0.41
N LEU A 21 -8.34 -8.80 1.16
CA LEU A 21 -8.51 -7.47 0.58
C LEU A 21 -7.37 -7.07 -0.36
N LEU A 22 -6.11 -7.39 0.00
CA LEU A 22 -4.94 -7.09 -0.83
C LEU A 22 -4.89 -8.01 -2.05
N SER A 23 -5.24 -9.28 -1.89
CA SER A 23 -5.39 -10.23 -2.99
C SER A 23 -6.37 -9.71 -4.05
N GLU A 24 -7.53 -9.21 -3.62
CA GLU A 24 -8.51 -8.58 -4.50
C GLU A 24 -7.98 -7.30 -5.14
N CYS A 25 -7.25 -6.46 -4.40
CA CYS A 25 -6.66 -5.24 -4.94
C CYS A 25 -5.65 -5.51 -6.07
N VAL A 26 -4.84 -6.57 -5.94
CA VAL A 26 -3.89 -6.99 -6.97
C VAL A 26 -4.63 -7.51 -8.20
N LYS A 27 -5.65 -8.37 -8.01
CA LYS A 27 -6.47 -8.92 -9.10
C LYS A 27 -7.19 -7.82 -9.89
N ASP A 28 -7.81 -6.86 -9.18
CA ASP A 28 -8.59 -5.78 -9.80
C ASP A 28 -7.76 -4.60 -10.29
N ASN A 29 -6.45 -4.62 -10.02
CA ASN A 29 -5.54 -3.49 -10.18
C ASN A 29 -6.14 -2.20 -9.55
N ALA A 30 -6.77 -2.37 -8.38
CA ALA A 30 -7.50 -1.32 -7.69
C ALA A 30 -6.55 -0.27 -7.09
N GLN A 31 -7.02 0.97 -6.99
CA GLN A 31 -6.27 2.01 -6.29
C GLN A 31 -6.45 1.85 -4.78
N VAL A 32 -5.35 2.00 -4.05
CA VAL A 32 -5.33 1.94 -2.59
C VAL A 32 -4.76 3.23 -2.01
N LEU A 33 -5.29 3.62 -0.85
CA LEU A 33 -4.72 4.65 0.01
C LEU A 33 -4.03 3.94 1.19
N ILE A 34 -2.73 4.16 1.33
CA ILE A 34 -1.92 3.59 2.40
C ILE A 34 -1.49 4.72 3.33
N ASN A 35 -1.85 4.62 4.60
CA ASN A 35 -1.36 5.53 5.63
C ASN A 35 -0.08 4.95 6.24
N CYS A 36 1.03 5.66 6.07
CA CYS A 36 2.34 5.25 6.56
C CYS A 36 2.67 5.91 7.90
N ARG A 37 3.63 5.32 8.61
CA ARG A 37 4.31 5.97 9.72
C ARG A 37 4.91 7.32 9.26
N ASN A 38 5.01 8.26 10.19
CA ASN A 38 5.49 9.64 9.95
C ASN A 38 4.52 10.53 9.15
N ASN A 39 3.20 10.26 9.20
CA ASN A 39 2.15 11.06 8.56
C ASN A 39 2.34 11.25 7.04
N ARG A 40 2.90 10.23 6.38
CA ARG A 40 2.99 10.15 4.92
C ARG A 40 1.82 9.31 4.42
N LYS A 41 1.17 9.75 3.34
CA LYS A 41 0.08 9.01 2.69
C LYS A 41 0.51 8.63 1.29
N LEU A 42 0.25 7.40 0.88
CA LEU A 42 0.54 6.91 -0.47
C LEU A 42 -0.79 6.59 -1.14
N LEU A 43 -1.06 7.22 -2.28
CA LEU A 43 -2.05 6.72 -3.23
C LEU A 43 -1.32 5.91 -4.27
N ALA A 44 -1.64 4.62 -4.38
CA ALA A 44 -0.87 3.70 -5.22
C ALA A 44 -1.75 2.56 -5.76
N ARG A 45 -1.19 1.75 -6.65
CA ARG A 45 -1.71 0.42 -7.01
C ARG A 45 -0.77 -0.66 -6.51
N VAL A 46 -1.32 -1.70 -5.89
CA VAL A 46 -0.53 -2.84 -5.38
C VAL A 46 -0.30 -3.82 -6.52
N LYS A 47 0.95 -4.23 -6.72
CA LYS A 47 1.32 -5.31 -7.66
C LYS A 47 1.61 -6.62 -6.99
N ALA A 48 2.22 -6.57 -5.81
CA ALA A 48 2.48 -7.75 -4.99
C ALA A 48 2.52 -7.35 -3.52
N PHE A 49 2.26 -8.32 -2.65
CA PHE A 49 2.35 -8.18 -1.20
C PHE A 49 2.90 -9.46 -0.58
N ASP A 50 3.25 -9.40 0.71
CA ASP A 50 3.60 -10.58 1.50
C ASP A 50 2.89 -10.57 2.87
N ARG A 51 3.13 -11.62 3.67
CA ARG A 51 2.57 -11.77 5.03
C ARG A 51 2.97 -10.66 6.02
N HIS A 52 4.04 -9.94 5.76
CA HIS A 52 4.51 -8.83 6.61
C HIS A 52 3.91 -7.50 6.18
N CYS A 53 3.04 -7.49 5.16
CA CYS A 53 2.55 -6.31 4.49
C CYS A 53 3.68 -5.50 3.83
N ASN A 54 4.78 -6.14 3.40
CA ASN A 54 5.67 -5.49 2.43
C ASN A 54 4.92 -5.42 1.10
N LEU A 55 4.97 -4.26 0.45
CA LEU A 55 4.18 -3.98 -0.75
C LEU A 55 5.09 -3.56 -1.90
N LEU A 56 4.87 -4.17 -3.06
CA LEU A 56 5.35 -3.65 -4.32
C LEU A 56 4.25 -2.76 -4.92
N LEU A 57 4.53 -1.47 -5.01
CA LEU A 57 3.60 -0.45 -5.46
C LEU A 57 4.01 0.12 -6.81
N THR A 58 3.03 0.42 -7.65
CA THR A 58 3.20 1.14 -8.92
C THR A 58 2.31 2.37 -8.95
N GLU A 59 2.70 3.36 -9.76
CA GLU A 59 1.94 4.61 -9.94
C GLU A 59 1.69 5.32 -8.61
N VAL A 60 2.76 5.47 -7.81
CA VAL A 60 2.66 5.97 -6.44
C VAL A 60 2.68 7.48 -6.43
N ARG A 61 1.66 8.07 -5.82
CA ARG A 61 1.63 9.47 -5.43
C ARG A 61 1.77 9.55 -3.92
N GLU A 62 2.94 9.98 -3.46
CA GLU A 62 3.18 10.24 -2.05
C GLU A 62 2.77 11.66 -1.70
N ILE A 63 2.05 11.82 -0.59
CA ILE A 63 1.51 13.09 -0.10
C ILE A 63 1.95 13.27 1.35
N TRP A 64 2.55 14.41 1.66
CA TRP A 64 2.93 14.77 3.02
C TRP A 64 2.75 16.27 3.28
N VAL A 65 2.72 16.63 4.56
CA VAL A 65 2.63 18.03 4.99
C VAL A 65 4.00 18.47 5.46
N GLU A 66 4.55 19.49 4.82
CA GLU A 66 5.76 20.16 5.25
C GLU A 66 5.42 21.39 6.07
N VAL A 67 6.01 21.50 7.26
CA VAL A 67 5.86 22.67 8.12
C VAL A 67 7.02 23.60 7.85
N VAL A 68 6.77 24.63 7.02
CA VAL A 68 7.76 25.67 6.76
C VAL A 68 7.66 26.70 7.88
N LYS A 69 8.79 26.94 8.57
CA LYS A 69 8.91 28.01 9.55
C LYS A 69 9.24 29.29 8.81
N ASP A 70 8.24 30.14 8.63
CA ASP A 70 8.46 31.50 8.18
C ASP A 70 8.67 32.41 9.39
N LYS A 71 9.36 33.54 9.21
CA LYS A 71 9.86 34.43 10.29
C LYS A 71 8.78 34.92 11.28
N LYS A 72 7.49 34.75 10.97
CA LYS A 72 6.37 35.12 11.85
C LYS A 72 5.26 34.05 11.99
N LYS A 73 5.17 33.02 11.13
CA LYS A 73 4.10 32.01 11.18
C LYS A 73 4.57 30.63 10.70
N LYS A 74 4.05 29.57 11.31
CA LYS A 74 4.20 28.18 10.83
C LYS A 74 3.15 27.92 9.75
N LYS A 75 3.56 27.79 8.49
CA LYS A 75 2.65 27.44 7.38
C LYS A 75 2.75 25.93 7.11
N LYS A 76 1.60 25.26 7.04
CA LYS A 76 1.49 23.87 6.59
C LYS A 76 1.31 23.88 5.07
N ILE A 77 2.24 23.28 4.35
CA ILE A 77 2.20 23.18 2.88
C ILE A 77 2.07 21.71 2.52
N ASN A 78 1.05 21.37 1.75
CA ASN A 78 0.91 20.02 1.21
C ASN A 78 1.87 19.88 0.03
N LYS A 79 2.74 18.88 0.09
CA LYS A 79 3.61 18.49 -1.01
C LYS A 79 3.25 17.10 -1.47
N ASP A 80 3.47 16.85 -2.75
CA ASP A 80 3.36 15.54 -3.34
C ASP A 80 4.53 15.26 -4.29
N ARG A 81 4.79 13.97 -4.50
CA ARG A 81 5.72 13.49 -5.52
C ARG A 81 5.21 12.22 -6.17
N TYR A 82 5.58 12.03 -7.43
CA TYR A 82 5.28 10.82 -8.19
C TYR A 82 6.48 9.87 -8.18
N ILE A 83 6.21 8.59 -7.95
CA ILE A 83 7.19 7.50 -7.97
C ILE A 83 6.62 6.37 -8.82
N SER A 84 7.32 6.00 -9.89
CA SER A 84 6.83 4.99 -10.84
C SER A 84 6.69 3.60 -10.21
N ILE A 85 7.71 3.17 -9.46
CA ILE A 85 7.76 1.89 -8.75
C ILE A 85 8.36 2.12 -7.37
N LEU A 86 7.72 1.59 -6.33
CA LEU A 86 8.16 1.72 -4.95
C LEU A 86 8.02 0.38 -4.23
N PHE A 87 9.11 -0.08 -3.60
CA PHE A 87 9.05 -1.15 -2.61
C PHE A 87 8.85 -0.53 -1.22
N LEU A 88 7.75 -0.88 -0.56
CA LEU A 88 7.41 -0.39 0.77
C LEU A 88 7.55 -1.53 1.78
N ARG A 89 8.27 -1.27 2.88
CA ARG A 89 8.38 -2.20 4.00
C ARG A 89 7.13 -2.14 4.89
N GLY A 90 6.61 -3.30 5.28
CA GLY A 90 5.35 -3.43 6.01
C GLY A 90 5.36 -2.86 7.43
N ASP A 91 6.52 -2.78 8.08
CA ASP A 91 6.68 -2.04 9.32
C ASP A 91 6.25 -0.56 9.20
N SER A 92 6.31 0.02 8.00
CA SER A 92 5.91 1.41 7.78
C SER A 92 4.41 1.58 7.59
N VAL A 93 3.66 0.52 7.36
CA VAL A 93 2.23 0.55 7.07
C VAL A 93 1.43 0.60 8.39
N ILE A 94 0.45 1.50 8.46
CA ILE A 94 -0.48 1.58 9.60
C ILE A 94 -1.86 1.11 9.17
N LEU A 95 -2.35 1.61 8.03
CA LEU A 95 -3.68 1.33 7.52
C LEU A 95 -3.64 1.26 6.00
N ILE A 96 -4.35 0.29 5.43
CA ILE A 96 -4.58 0.19 3.99
C ILE A 96 -6.09 0.31 3.77
N LEU A 97 -6.47 1.23 2.88
CA LEU A 97 -7.85 1.43 2.45
C LEU A 97 -7.93 1.19 0.94
N ARG A 98 -8.78 0.26 0.52
CA ARG A 98 -9.13 0.10 -0.89
C ARG A 98 -10.09 1.21 -1.30
N ASN A 99 -9.81 1.88 -2.41
CA ASN A 99 -10.76 2.82 -2.99
C ASN A 99 -11.92 2.03 -3.61
N PRO A 100 -13.18 2.20 -3.16
CA PRO A 100 -14.32 1.59 -3.83
C PRO A 100 -14.38 2.13 -5.27
N LYS A 101 -14.65 1.25 -6.23
CA LYS A 101 -15.01 1.65 -7.59
C LYS A 101 -16.46 2.11 -7.61
#